data_AF-A0A6I2NZ72-F1
#
_entry.id   AF-A0A6I2NZ72-F1
#
_cell.length_a   1.000
_cell.length_b   1.000
_cell.length_c   1.000
_cell.angle_alpha   90.00
_cell.angle_beta   90.00
_cell.angle_gamma   90.00
#
_symmetry.space_group_name_H-M   'P 1'
#
loop_
_entity.id
_entity.type
_entity.pdbx_description
1 polymer ?
#
loop_
_entity_poly.entity_id
_entity_poly.type
_entity_poly.pdbx_seq_one_letter_code
_entity_poly.pdbx_strand_id
1 'polypeptide(L)'
;MELLSLQYHKQIIPPHRLTDYKLFRISKMEEFTYEQIRVKALKQGVKDNKVHIGLWANLNNYLKTRRKKNGKVTTYYIALQKLAY
;
A
#
# COMPACT_ATOMS: atom_id res chain seq x y z
N MET A 1 16.02 -43.20 -4.03
CA MET A 1 16.98 -42.12 -3.74
C MET A 1 16.56 -40.80 -4.42
N GLU A 2 15.29 -40.38 -4.31
CA GLU A 2 14.83 -39.08 -4.88
C GLU A 2 14.05 -38.20 -3.89
N LEU A 3 13.51 -38.78 -2.79
CA LEU A 3 12.66 -38.04 -1.86
C LEU A 3 13.43 -37.14 -0.87
N LEU A 4 14.75 -37.31 -0.73
CA LEU A 4 15.59 -36.48 0.14
C LEU A 4 16.06 -35.17 -0.52
N SER A 5 15.99 -35.07 -1.85
CA SER A 5 16.40 -33.86 -2.58
C SER A 5 15.35 -32.73 -2.48
N LEU A 6 14.07 -33.07 -2.54
CA LEU A 6 12.98 -32.08 -2.47
C LEU A 6 12.80 -31.47 -1.08
N GLN A 7 13.19 -32.19 -0.01
CA GLN A 7 13.16 -31.65 1.35
C GLN A 7 14.31 -30.66 1.57
N TYR A 8 15.48 -30.91 0.97
CA TYR A 8 16.65 -30.03 1.06
C TYR A 8 16.49 -28.75 0.26
N HIS A 9 15.78 -28.78 -0.88
CA HIS A 9 15.58 -27.57 -1.68
C HIS A 9 14.61 -26.56 -1.05
N LYS A 10 13.79 -26.98 -0.06
CA LYS A 10 12.97 -26.07 0.76
C LYS A 10 13.73 -25.43 1.93
N GLN A 11 14.99 -25.82 2.18
CA GLN A 11 15.78 -25.35 3.33
C GLN A 11 16.91 -24.37 2.95
N ILE A 12 17.08 -24.04 1.66
CA ILE A 12 18.14 -23.15 1.17
C ILE A 12 17.55 -21.92 0.47
N ILE A 13 16.60 -21.25 1.12
CA ILE A 13 16.41 -19.82 0.91
C ILE A 13 16.47 -19.19 2.31
N PRO A 14 17.55 -18.47 2.65
CA PRO A 14 17.68 -17.87 3.97
C PRO A 14 16.54 -16.83 4.15
N PRO A 15 15.80 -16.83 5.27
CA PRO A 15 14.66 -15.92 5.47
C PRO A 15 15.13 -14.52 5.89
N HIS A 16 16.26 -14.04 5.37
CA HIS A 16 16.87 -12.78 5.77
C HIS A 16 17.31 -11.97 4.56
N ARG A 17 16.35 -11.25 3.97
CA ARG A 17 16.44 -9.80 3.63
C ARG A 17 15.30 -9.36 2.72
N LEU A 18 14.08 -9.33 3.25
CA LEU A 18 13.04 -8.30 2.97
C LEU A 18 11.90 -8.49 3.98
N THR A 19 12.29 -8.80 5.22
CA THR A 19 11.57 -8.55 6.46
C THR A 19 10.05 -8.65 6.44
N ASP A 20 9.53 -9.62 7.16
CA ASP A 20 8.11 -9.93 7.31
C ASP A 20 7.23 -8.75 7.71
N TYR A 21 7.78 -7.68 8.29
CA TYR A 21 7.08 -6.40 8.52
C TYR A 21 6.70 -5.63 7.24
N LYS A 22 7.45 -5.79 6.14
CA LYS A 22 7.13 -5.19 4.84
C LYS A 22 5.99 -5.95 4.17
N LEU A 23 6.03 -7.28 4.17
CA LEU A 23 4.98 -8.13 3.61
C LEU A 23 3.69 -8.13 4.45
N PHE A 24 3.80 -8.12 5.79
CA PHE A 24 2.66 -8.03 6.72
C PHE A 24 2.01 -6.63 6.76
N ARG A 25 2.79 -5.55 6.60
CA ARG A 25 2.19 -4.21 6.36
C ARG A 25 1.47 -4.15 5.01
N ILE A 26 2.00 -4.78 3.96
CA ILE A 26 1.40 -4.75 2.62
C ILE A 26 0.09 -5.55 2.56
N SER A 27 -0.08 -6.62 3.34
CA SER A 27 -1.30 -7.45 3.31
C SER A 27 -2.52 -6.86 4.02
N LYS A 28 -2.37 -5.81 4.84
CA LYS A 28 -3.47 -5.18 5.60
C LYS A 28 -3.81 -3.73 5.21
N MET A 29 -3.08 -3.14 4.27
CA MET A 29 -3.26 -1.72 3.90
C MET A 29 -4.23 -1.58 2.72
N GLU A 30 -5.35 -0.91 2.95
CA GLU A 30 -6.34 -0.62 1.90
C GLU A 30 -5.79 0.42 0.92
N GLU A 31 -5.84 0.07 -0.37
CA GLU A 31 -5.48 0.95 -1.47
C GLU A 31 -6.72 1.66 -2.01
N PHE A 32 -6.61 2.97 -2.18
CA PHE A 32 -7.65 3.85 -2.70
C PHE A 32 -7.18 4.55 -3.97
N THR A 33 -8.09 4.65 -4.93
CA THR A 33 -7.93 5.51 -6.10
C THR A 33 -8.12 6.97 -5.72
N TYR A 34 -7.64 7.87 -6.58
CA TYR A 34 -7.84 9.31 -6.38
C TYR A 34 -9.33 9.67 -6.26
N GLU A 35 -10.22 9.06 -7.07
CA GLU A 35 -11.66 9.33 -7.03
C GLU A 35 -12.28 8.93 -5.68
N GLN A 36 -11.87 7.81 -5.11
CA GLN A 36 -12.35 7.38 -3.78
C GLN A 36 -11.90 8.36 -2.68
N ILE A 37 -10.65 8.83 -2.74
CA ILE A 37 -10.14 9.85 -1.80
C ILE A 37 -10.86 11.19 -2.00
N ARG A 38 -11.13 11.57 -3.25
CA ARG A 38 -11.87 12.78 -3.60
C ARG A 38 -13.27 12.77 -2.98
N VAL A 39 -14.03 11.69 -3.13
CA VAL A 39 -15.38 11.58 -2.54
C VAL A 39 -15.32 11.68 -1.00
N LYS A 40 -14.35 11.02 -0.36
CA LYS A 40 -14.16 11.10 1.09
C LYS A 40 -13.83 12.53 1.56
N ALA A 41 -12.95 13.22 0.85
CA ALA A 41 -12.57 14.61 1.17
C ALA A 41 -13.75 15.58 0.96
N LEU A 42 -14.49 15.44 -0.14
CA LEU A 42 -15.67 16.25 -0.44
C LEU A 42 -16.76 16.08 0.62
N LYS A 43 -16.95 14.86 1.13
CA LYS A 43 -17.88 14.59 2.24
C LYS A 43 -17.51 15.34 3.53
N GLN A 44 -16.24 15.68 3.72
CA GLN A 44 -15.75 16.50 4.84
C GLN A 44 -15.70 18.00 4.52
N GLY A 45 -16.24 18.44 3.38
CA GLY A 45 -16.30 19.85 2.99
C GLY A 45 -15.00 20.39 2.36
N VAL A 46 -14.07 19.53 1.98
CA VAL A 46 -12.85 19.96 1.27
C VAL A 46 -13.20 20.41 -0.14
N LYS A 47 -12.65 21.55 -0.58
CA LYS A 47 -12.83 22.05 -1.95
C LYS A 47 -12.37 21.02 -2.98
N ASP A 48 -13.12 20.88 -4.08
CA ASP A 48 -12.78 20.00 -5.20
C ASP A 48 -11.58 20.50 -6.00
N ASN A 49 -10.39 20.32 -5.44
CA ASN A 49 -9.12 20.69 -6.05
C ASN A 49 -8.08 19.65 -5.67
N LYS A 50 -7.32 19.16 -6.65
CA LYS A 50 -6.23 18.19 -6.49
C LYS A 50 -5.27 18.54 -5.35
N VAL A 51 -4.96 19.82 -5.18
CA VAL A 51 -4.08 20.30 -4.09
C VAL A 51 -4.73 20.09 -2.72
N HIS A 52 -5.98 20.53 -2.56
CA HIS A 52 -6.70 20.45 -1.28
C HIS A 52 -7.02 19.00 -0.90
N ILE A 53 -7.42 18.18 -1.88
CA ILE A 53 -7.65 16.73 -1.69
C ILE A 53 -6.35 16.03 -1.32
N GLY A 54 -5.23 16.39 -1.95
CA GLY A 54 -3.91 15.85 -1.61
C GLY A 54 -3.45 16.21 -0.20
N LEU A 55 -3.70 17.45 0.23
CA LEU A 55 -3.40 17.90 1.59
C LEU A 55 -4.26 17.15 2.61
N TRP A 56 -5.57 17.06 2.36
CA TRP A 56 -6.50 16.31 3.20
C TRP A 56 -6.08 14.84 3.35
N ALA A 57 -5.67 14.20 2.26
CA ALA A 57 -5.20 12.82 2.29
C ALA A 57 -3.97 12.66 3.20
N ASN A 58 -3.00 13.57 3.10
CA ASN A 58 -1.80 13.55 3.94
C ASN A 58 -2.16 13.69 5.43
N LEU A 59 -3.04 14.64 5.77
CA LEU A 59 -3.52 14.86 7.15
C LEU A 59 -4.27 13.64 7.71
N ASN A 60 -4.94 12.87 6.86
CA ASN A 60 -5.66 11.65 7.24
C ASN A 60 -4.80 10.38 7.16
N ASN A 61 -3.47 10.52 7.11
CA ASN A 61 -2.51 9.41 7.04
C ASN A 61 -2.67 8.52 5.80
N TYR A 62 -3.11 9.09 4.68
CA TYR A 62 -3.05 8.41 3.39
C TYR A 62 -1.70 8.66 2.72
N LEU A 63 -0.93 7.60 2.54
CA LEU A 63 0.33 7.64 1.80
C LEU A 63 0.06 7.67 0.30
N LYS A 64 0.55 8.70 -0.39
CA LYS A 64 0.46 8.80 -1.84
C LYS A 64 1.53 7.93 -2.51
N THR A 65 1.12 7.07 -3.43
CA THR A 65 2.02 6.28 -4.29
C THR A 65 1.67 6.46 -5.76
N ARG A 66 2.68 6.41 -6.63
CA ARG A 66 2.50 6.44 -8.08
C ARG A 66 3.00 5.14 -8.64
N ARG A 67 2.16 4.45 -9.41
CA ARG A 67 2.51 3.18 -10.06
C ARG A 67 2.32 3.32 -11.56
N LYS A 68 3.28 2.83 -12.34
CA LYS A 68 3.16 2.73 -13.79
C LYS A 68 2.64 1.33 -14.12
N LYS A 69 1.48 1.26 -14.77
CA LYS A 69 0.90 0.01 -15.27
C LYS A 69 0.53 0.21 -16.74
N ASN A 70 0.99 -0.68 -17.62
CA ASN A 70 0.74 -0.61 -19.06
C ASN A 70 1.06 0.77 -19.66
N GLY A 71 2.20 1.36 -19.30
CA GLY A 71 2.60 2.70 -19.78
C GLY A 71 1.92 3.87 -19.07
N LYS A 72 0.77 3.68 -18.43
CA LYS A 72 0.01 4.75 -17.74
C LYS A 72 0.43 4.88 -16.27
N VAL A 73 0.75 6.10 -15.86
CA VAL A 73 1.02 6.41 -14.45
C VAL A 73 -0.29 6.70 -13.74
N THR A 74 -0.61 5.91 -12.71
CA THR A 74 -1.80 6.10 -11.88
C THR A 74 -1.36 6.42 -10.45
N THR A 75 -2.08 7.34 -9.82
CA THR A 75 -1.85 7.72 -8.42
C THR A 75 -2.82 6.94 -7.54
N TYR A 76 -2.27 6.27 -6.53
CA TYR A 76 -3.01 5.55 -5.50
C TYR A 76 -2.67 6.14 -4.14
N TYR A 77 -3.56 5.92 -3.18
CA TYR A 77 -3.43 6.33 -1.80
C TYR A 77 -3.57 5.10 -0.91
N ILE A 78 -2.67 4.94 0.04
CA ILE A 78 -2.64 3.78 0.94
C ILE A 78 -2.98 4.29 2.33
N ALA A 79 -4.06 3.78 2.93
CA ALA A 79 -4.45 4.19 4.28
C ALA A 79 -3.50 3.58 5.31
N LEU A 80 -2.71 4.41 6.01
CA LEU A 80 -1.90 3.94 7.11
C LEU A 80 -2.82 3.63 8.29
N GLN A 81 -2.92 2.35 8.66
CA GLN A 81 -3.68 1.91 9.81
C GLN A 81 -3.14 2.62 11.06
N LYS A 82 -4.01 3.33 11.79
CA LYS A 82 -3.65 3.91 13.08
C LYS A 82 -3.25 2.75 13.99
N LEU A 83 -1.97 2.70 14.37
CA LEU A 83 -1.53 1.88 15.49
C LEU A 83 -2.20 2.48 16.72
N ALA A 84 -3.37 1.96 17.09
CA ALA A 84 -3.94 2.21 18.40
C ALA A 84 -3.01 1.48 19.39
N TYR A 85 -2.31 2.24 20.21
CA TYR A 85 -1.53 1.74 21.33
C TYR A 85 -2.42 1.65 22.55
#